data_AF-R0IDT1-F1
#
_entry.id   AF-R0IDT1-F1
#
_cell.length_a   1.000
_cell.length_b   1.000
_cell.length_c   1.000
_cell.angle_alpha   90.00
_cell.angle_beta   90.00
_cell.angle_gamma   90.00
#
_symmetry.space_group_name_H-M   'P 1'
#
loop_
_entity.id
_entity.type
_entity.pdbx_description
1 polymer ?
#
loop_
_entity_poly.entity_id
_entity_poly.type
_entity_poly.pdbx_seq_one_letter_code
_entity_poly.pdbx_strand_id
1 'polypeptide(L)'
;MVYEANARVQDPVYGCVGTISSLHRQLEALQTQLAFAQAELIHIRSTLCRIDNDTKPPPYTASTVAFPTIKDFSSDVDMAFVYEVGAGDSLWSC
;
A
#
# COMPACT_ATOMS: atom_id res chain seq x y z
N MET A 1 3.97 -36.30 -13.34
CA MET A 1 4.69 -36.03 -12.08
C MET A 1 6.21 -36.00 -12.29
N VAL A 2 6.72 -35.23 -13.27
CA VAL A 2 8.17 -35.20 -13.58
C VAL A 2 8.88 -34.06 -12.84
N TYR A 3 8.26 -32.87 -12.80
CA TYR A 3 8.82 -31.69 -12.13
C TYR A 3 9.06 -31.91 -10.63
N GLU A 4 8.06 -32.42 -9.90
CA GLU A 4 8.17 -32.69 -8.46
C GLU A 4 9.22 -33.76 -8.14
N ALA A 5 9.26 -34.82 -8.95
CA ALA A 5 10.24 -35.90 -8.79
C ALA A 5 11.66 -35.37 -9.03
N ASN A 6 11.88 -34.59 -10.08
CA ASN A 6 13.17 -33.97 -10.37
C ASN A 6 13.57 -32.97 -9.27
N ALA A 7 12.62 -32.20 -8.73
CA ALA A 7 12.89 -31.27 -7.65
C ALA A 7 13.35 -32.01 -6.37
N ARG A 8 12.77 -33.17 -6.03
CA ARG A 8 13.22 -34.00 -4.90
C ARG A 8 14.59 -34.65 -5.11
N VAL A 9 15.00 -34.88 -6.36
CA VAL A 9 16.35 -35.36 -6.66
C VAL A 9 17.39 -34.26 -6.42
N GLN A 10 17.06 -33.01 -6.77
CA GLN A 10 17.95 -31.86 -6.58
C GLN A 10 17.97 -31.34 -5.15
N ASP A 11 16.81 -31.35 -4.47
CA ASP A 11 16.66 -30.99 -3.06
C ASP A 11 15.82 -32.06 -2.36
N PRO A 12 16.46 -33.05 -1.69
CA PRO A 12 15.77 -34.18 -1.08
C PRO A 12 14.93 -33.80 0.15
N VAL A 13 15.15 -32.62 0.74
CA VAL A 13 14.43 -32.19 1.94
C VAL A 13 13.22 -31.36 1.55
N TYR A 14 13.39 -30.34 0.70
CA TYR A 14 12.33 -29.38 0.41
C TYR A 14 11.79 -29.47 -1.03
N GLY A 15 12.53 -30.03 -1.99
CA GLY A 15 12.08 -30.18 -3.38
C GLY A 15 11.41 -28.92 -3.96
N CYS A 16 10.22 -29.07 -4.53
CA CYS A 16 9.44 -27.93 -5.06
C CYS A 16 8.93 -26.96 -3.97
N VAL A 17 8.77 -27.43 -2.73
CA VAL A 17 8.36 -26.60 -1.59
C VAL A 17 9.42 -25.54 -1.29
N GLY A 18 10.70 -25.85 -1.49
CA GLY A 18 11.79 -24.89 -1.36
C GLY A 18 11.66 -23.72 -2.34
N THR A 19 11.30 -24.01 -3.60
CA THR A 19 11.04 -22.98 -4.62
C THR A 19 9.82 -22.13 -4.25
N ILE A 20 8.72 -22.76 -3.85
CA ILE A 20 7.49 -22.05 -3.42
C ILE A 20 7.80 -21.13 -2.24
N SER A 21 8.53 -21.61 -1.24
CA SER A 21 8.89 -20.84 -0.05
C SER A 21 9.82 -19.66 -0.37
N SER A 22 10.71 -19.82 -1.35
CA SER A 22 11.55 -18.72 -1.84
C SER A 22 10.69 -17.63 -2.50
N LEU A 23 9.76 -18.02 -3.36
CA LEU A 23 8.85 -17.08 -4.02
C LEU A 23 7.95 -16.36 -3.00
N HIS A 24 7.46 -17.07 -1.98
CA HIS A 24 6.66 -16.46 -0.92
C HIS A 24 7.43 -15.34 -0.18
N ARG A 25 8.67 -15.61 0.22
CA ARG A 25 9.53 -14.59 0.87
C ARG A 25 9.82 -13.40 -0.04
N GLN A 26 9.99 -13.62 -1.35
CA GLN A 26 10.18 -12.53 -2.31
C GLN A 26 8.93 -11.66 -2.43
N LEU A 27 7.75 -12.28 -2.45
CA LEU A 27 6.47 -11.60 -2.48
C LEU A 27 6.29 -10.75 -1.21
N GLU A 28 6.54 -11.30 -0.03
CA GLU A 28 6.49 -10.56 1.23
C GLU A 28 7.46 -9.38 1.23
N ALA A 29 8.71 -9.57 0.77
CA ALA A 29 9.70 -8.50 0.68
C ALA A 29 9.24 -7.36 -0.26
N LEU A 30 8.58 -7.69 -1.37
CA LEU A 30 8.02 -6.68 -2.27
C LEU A 30 6.82 -5.97 -1.66
N GLN A 31 5.92 -6.70 -0.98
CA GLN A 31 4.77 -6.11 -0.30
C GLN A 31 5.20 -5.13 0.79
N THR A 32 6.24 -5.48 1.57
CA THR A 32 6.79 -4.57 2.59
C THR A 32 7.41 -3.31 1.99
N GLN A 33 8.15 -3.43 0.88
CA GLN A 33 8.69 -2.27 0.15
C GLN A 33 7.58 -1.35 -0.36
N LEU A 34 6.51 -1.93 -0.90
CA LEU A 34 5.35 -1.18 -1.36
C LEU A 34 4.64 -0.46 -0.22
N ALA A 35 4.43 -1.14 0.92
CA ALA A 35 3.83 -0.54 2.10
C ALA A 35 4.68 0.63 2.63
N PHE A 36 6.01 0.49 2.63
CA PHE A 36 6.93 1.55 3.02
C PHE A 36 6.81 2.77 2.09
N ALA A 37 6.89 2.56 0.77
CA ALA A 37 6.76 3.64 -0.21
C ALA A 37 5.39 4.36 -0.11
N GLN A 38 4.31 3.61 0.12
CA GLN A 38 2.98 4.19 0.33
C GLN A 38 2.91 5.03 1.61
N ALA A 39 3.52 4.57 2.71
CA ALA A 39 3.59 5.32 3.95
C ALA A 39 4.37 6.64 3.77
N GLU A 40 5.48 6.63 3.01
CA GLU A 40 6.22 7.85 2.69
C GLU A 40 5.38 8.85 1.88
N LEU A 41 4.63 8.39 0.88
CA LEU A 41 3.73 9.25 0.10
C LEU A 41 2.64 9.90 0.97
N ILE A 42 2.03 9.12 1.86
CA ILE A 42 1.03 9.64 2.81
C ILE A 42 1.68 10.65 3.75
N HIS A 43 2.89 10.36 4.24
CA HIS A 43 3.63 11.26 5.10
C HIS A 43 3.88 12.61 4.41
N ILE A 44 4.41 12.61 3.19
CA ILE A 44 4.66 13.81 2.39
C ILE A 44 3.37 14.59 2.15
N ARG A 45 2.27 13.90 1.78
CA ARG A 45 0.97 14.56 1.59
C ARG A 45 0.46 15.20 2.89
N SER A 46 0.59 14.49 4.01
CA SER A 46 0.14 14.96 5.31
C SER A 46 0.94 16.18 5.78
N THR A 47 2.26 16.22 5.54
CA THR A 47 3.11 17.35 5.92
C THR A 47 2.83 18.56 5.03
N LEU A 48 2.55 18.35 3.74
CA LEU A 48 2.21 19.43 2.82
C LEU A 48 0.87 20.10 3.17
N CYS A 49 -0.17 19.33 3.51
CA CYS A 49 -1.45 19.88 3.97
C CYS A 49 -1.37 20.61 5.33
N ARG A 50 -0.30 20.42 6.11
CA ARG A 50 -0.10 21.16 7.38
C ARG A 50 0.36 22.61 7.17
N ILE A 51 0.90 22.95 5.99
CA ILE A 51 1.47 24.28 5.73
C ILE A 51 0.37 25.33 5.45
N ASP A 52 -0.85 24.93 5.08
CA ASP A 52 -1.95 25.86 4.73
C ASP A 52 -2.76 26.40 5.93
N ASN A 53 -2.43 26.04 7.17
CA ASN A 53 -3.28 26.35 8.34
C ASN A 53 -2.73 27.39 9.34
N ASP A 54 -1.66 28.14 9.03
CA ASP A 54 -1.12 29.13 9.99
C ASP A 54 -0.78 30.51 9.39
N THR A 55 -1.59 31.03 8.48
CA THR A 55 -1.58 32.48 8.19
C THR A 55 -2.97 33.06 8.31
N LYS A 56 -3.28 33.49 9.54
CA LYS A 56 -4.33 34.47 9.85
C LYS A 56 -4.32 35.60 8.80
N PRO A 57 -5.38 35.81 8.00
CA PRO A 57 -5.41 36.91 7.04
C PRO A 57 -5.30 38.24 7.82
N PRO A 58 -4.43 39.18 7.38
CA PRO A 58 -4.33 40.50 7.99
C PRO A 58 -5.68 41.23 7.92
N PRO A 59 -6.05 42.03 8.94
CA PRO A 59 -7.29 42.77 8.93
C PRO A 59 -7.14 43.95 7.97
N TYR A 60 -7.45 43.76 6.69
CA TYR A 60 -7.77 44.87 5.81
C TYR A 60 -8.91 44.52 4.86
N THR A 61 -9.67 45.55 4.55
CA THR A 61 -11.07 45.56 4.15
C THR A 61 -11.31 45.20 2.68
N ALA A 62 -12.33 44.35 2.46
CA ALA A 62 -13.26 44.27 1.32
C ALA A 62 -12.75 44.39 -0.14
N SER A 63 -12.99 43.34 -0.94
CA SER A 63 -13.75 43.42 -2.20
C SER A 63 -14.13 42.02 -2.71
N THR A 64 -15.43 41.74 -2.76
CA THR A 64 -16.02 40.52 -3.31
C THR A 64 -15.97 40.56 -4.83
N VAL A 65 -15.24 39.61 -5.44
CA VAL A 65 -15.55 39.11 -6.78
C VAL A 65 -15.65 37.59 -6.68
N ALA A 66 -16.88 37.08 -6.74
CA ALA A 66 -17.16 35.66 -6.68
C ALA A 66 -16.87 35.02 -8.04
N PHE A 67 -15.86 34.15 -8.10
CA PHE A 67 -15.66 33.22 -9.21
C PHE A 67 -16.42 31.91 -8.90
N PRO A 68 -17.11 31.31 -9.89
CA PRO A 68 -17.92 30.13 -9.67
C PRO A 68 -17.05 28.94 -9.27
N THR A 69 -17.46 28.33 -8.15
CA THR A 69 -16.88 27.15 -7.49
C THR A 69 -16.84 25.98 -8.48
N ILE A 70 -15.66 25.58 -8.92
CA ILE A 70 -15.47 24.24 -9.50
C ILE A 70 -15.61 23.28 -8.32
N LYS A 71 -16.81 22.71 -8.21
CA LYS A 71 -17.12 21.64 -7.27
C LYS A 71 -16.19 20.46 -7.55
N ASP A 72 -15.38 20.16 -6.54
CA ASP A 72 -15.20 18.81 -6.05
C ASP A 72 -14.67 17.79 -7.07
N PHE A 73 -13.43 17.96 -7.52
CA PHE A 73 -12.58 16.80 -7.88
C PHE A 73 -11.90 16.27 -6.61
N SER A 74 -12.70 16.07 -5.57
CA SER A 74 -12.31 15.57 -4.26
C SER A 74 -13.07 14.28 -3.97
N SER A 75 -12.81 13.28 -4.81
CA SER A 75 -13.12 11.88 -4.53
C SER A 75 -12.10 11.03 -5.27
N ASP A 76 -11.78 9.88 -4.69
CA ASP A 76 -10.93 8.82 -5.27
C ASP A 76 -9.43 8.93 -5.00
N VAL A 77 -9.06 9.12 -3.74
CA VAL A 77 -8.02 8.23 -3.20
C VAL A 77 -8.50 7.74 -1.83
N ASP A 78 -9.50 6.87 -1.85
CA ASP A 78 -9.76 5.97 -0.74
C ASP A 78 -8.57 5.01 -0.64
N MET A 79 -7.58 5.36 0.18
CA MET A 79 -6.45 4.51 0.53
C MET A 79 -6.67 3.87 1.91
N ALA A 80 -7.88 3.36 2.13
CA ALA A 80 -8.11 2.34 3.15
C ALA A 80 -7.61 0.98 2.62
N PHE A 81 -6.29 0.77 2.57
CA PHE A 81 -5.76 -0.59 2.53
C PHE A 81 -5.88 -1.19 3.92
N VAL A 82 -7.10 -1.57 4.27
CA VAL A 82 -7.34 -2.56 5.32
C VAL A 82 -6.86 -3.88 4.74
N TYR A 83 -5.57 -4.17 4.89
CA TYR A 83 -5.18 -5.57 4.95
C TYR A 83 -5.72 -6.07 6.28
N GLU A 84 -6.84 -6.76 6.20
CA GLU A 84 -7.38 -7.56 7.27
C GLU A 84 -6.32 -8.61 7.63
N VAL A 85 -5.42 -8.26 8.55
CA VAL A 85 -4.55 -9.21 9.22
C VAL A 85 -5.45 -10.00 10.17
N GLY A 86 -5.97 -11.12 9.66
CA GLY A 86 -6.47 -12.20 10.51
C GLY A 86 -7.98 -12.40 10.48
N ALA A 87 -8.43 -13.28 9.59
CA ALA A 87 -9.31 -14.43 9.86
C ALA A 87 -9.92 -14.89 8.54
N GLY A 88 -9.57 -16.08 8.06
CA GLY A 88 -10.21 -16.60 6.85
C GLY A 88 -9.40 -17.67 6.16
N ASP A 89 -9.34 -18.81 6.83
CA ASP A 89 -9.20 -20.14 6.24
C ASP A 89 -7.87 -20.47 5.57
N SER A 90 -7.11 -21.30 6.28
CA SER A 90 -5.95 -22.02 5.78
C SER A 90 -6.27 -22.73 4.46
N LEU A 91 -5.94 -22.08 3.34
CA LEU A 91 -5.92 -22.65 1.98
C LEU A 91 -4.88 -23.79 1.81
N TRP A 92 -4.30 -24.27 2.91
CA TRP A 92 -3.33 -25.36 2.99
C TRP A 92 -3.80 -26.52 3.88
N SER A 93 -5.06 -26.55 4.32
CA SER A 93 -5.63 -27.77 4.92
C SER A 93 -5.85 -28.80 3.81
N CYS A 94 -5.20 -29.96 3.98
CA CYS A 94 -5.11 -31.11 3.08
C CYS A 94 -6.35 -31.43 2.23
#